data_AF-A0A2E3BBS9-F1
#
_entry.id   AF-A0A2E3BBS9-F1
#
_cell.length_a   1.000
_cell.length_b   1.000
_cell.length_c   1.000
_cell.angle_alpha   90.00
_cell.angle_beta   90.00
_cell.angle_gamma   90.00
#
_symmetry.space_group_name_H-M   'P 1'
#
loop_
_entity.id
_entity.type
_entity.pdbx_description
1 polymer ?
#
loop_
_entity_poly.entity_id
_entity_poly.type
_entity_poly.pdbx_seq_one_letter_code
_entity_poly.pdbx_strand_id
1 'polypeptide(L)'
;MSKQRVKRLQFVLDMAEEKEKTDLKNWGVFQQKLLQEQEKLTQLEQYMVEYRSNLTSHTATSIRGGQVQNTIAFIEQIKDASGHQQQQINLVQQQADGAQRVYLTSRSKAQALRQLIDKLNSQLSVVAEKQDQKLMDEFAARSARNRNF
;
A
#
# COMPACT_ATOMS: atom_id res chain seq x y z
N MET A 1 2.69 -9.87 35.07
CA MET A 1 2.59 -8.84 34.00
C MET A 1 1.28 -8.09 34.18
N SER A 2 1.25 -6.76 34.09
CA SER A 2 0.04 -5.98 34.44
C SER A 2 -0.90 -5.79 33.25
N LYS A 3 -2.22 -5.95 33.46
CA LYS A 3 -3.30 -5.58 32.51
C LYS A 3 -3.15 -4.14 32.00
N GLN A 4 -2.57 -3.24 32.79
CA GLN A 4 -2.30 -1.86 32.41
C GLN A 4 -1.27 -1.74 31.27
N ARG A 5 -0.28 -2.65 31.19
CA ARG A 5 0.70 -2.65 30.10
C ARG A 5 0.05 -3.03 28.77
N VAL A 6 -0.83 -4.02 28.76
CA VAL A 6 -1.59 -4.42 27.57
C VAL A 6 -2.45 -3.25 27.09
N LYS A 7 -3.18 -2.59 28.00
CA LYS A 7 -4.01 -1.42 27.65
C LYS A 7 -3.21 -0.30 26.98
N ARG A 8 -1.98 -0.03 27.45
CA ARG A 8 -1.08 0.95 26.83
C ARG A 8 -0.61 0.50 25.44
N LEU A 9 -0.27 -0.78 25.28
CA LEU A 9 0.14 -1.32 23.98
C LEU A 9 -1.03 -1.29 22.97
N GLN A 10 -2.27 -1.47 23.42
CA GLN A 10 -3.44 -1.34 22.56
C GLN A 10 -3.53 0.07 21.96
N PHE A 11 -3.36 1.12 22.77
CA PHE A 11 -3.34 2.49 22.26
C PHE A 11 -2.20 2.72 21.24
N VAL A 12 -1.04 2.13 21.48
CA VAL A 12 0.11 2.20 20.54
C VAL A 12 -0.19 1.43 19.24
N LEU A 13 -0.91 0.31 19.32
CA LEU A 13 -1.37 -0.43 18.15
C LEU A 13 -2.35 0.42 17.35
N ASP A 14 -3.35 1.04 17.98
CA ASP A 14 -4.33 1.89 17.30
C ASP A 14 -3.63 3.03 16.53
N MET A 15 -2.64 3.68 17.15
CA MET A 15 -1.80 4.68 16.47
C MET A 15 -1.00 4.12 15.29
N ALA A 16 -0.49 2.89 15.42
CA ALA A 16 0.27 2.23 14.36
C ALA A 16 -0.63 1.82 13.18
N GLU A 17 -1.86 1.37 13.44
CA GLU A 17 -2.87 1.02 12.45
C GLU A 17 -3.35 2.24 11.66
N GLU A 18 -3.61 3.37 12.34
CA GLU A 18 -3.94 4.63 11.66
C GLU A 18 -2.79 5.14 10.78
N LYS A 19 -1.55 4.95 11.24
CA LYS A 19 -0.37 5.24 10.42
C LYS A 19 -0.29 4.31 9.21
N GLU A 20 -0.46 3.00 9.38
CA GLU A 20 -0.48 2.03 8.28
C GLU A 20 -1.52 2.42 7.22
N LYS A 21 -2.73 2.76 7.65
CA LYS A 21 -3.83 3.18 6.76
C LYS A 21 -3.50 4.46 5.99
N THR A 22 -2.87 5.43 6.66
CA THR A 22 -2.43 6.68 6.03
C THR A 22 -1.34 6.42 4.99
N ASP A 23 -0.33 5.62 5.34
CA ASP A 23 0.78 5.29 4.46
C ASP A 23 0.29 4.45 3.26
N LEU A 24 -0.69 3.54 3.46
CA LEU A 24 -1.35 2.79 2.39
C LEU A 24 -2.09 3.71 1.41
N LYS A 25 -2.88 4.66 1.93
CA LYS A 25 -3.57 5.65 1.09
C LYS A 25 -2.58 6.46 0.26
N ASN A 26 -1.48 6.90 0.88
CA ASN A 26 -0.43 7.64 0.19
C ASN A 26 0.22 6.80 -0.93
N TRP A 27 0.54 5.54 -0.68
CA TRP A 27 1.04 4.64 -1.72
C TRP A 27 0.03 4.47 -2.86
N GLY A 28 -1.26 4.31 -2.56
CA GLY A 28 -2.33 4.26 -3.55
C GLY A 28 -2.41 5.49 -4.46
N VAL A 29 -2.20 6.69 -3.91
CA VAL A 29 -2.14 7.94 -4.70
C VAL A 29 -1.00 7.89 -5.72
N PHE A 30 0.20 7.46 -5.32
CA PHE A 30 1.32 7.35 -6.26
C PHE A 30 1.12 6.25 -7.30
N GLN A 31 0.50 5.13 -6.94
CA GLN A 31 0.14 4.08 -7.90
C GLN A 31 -0.84 4.60 -8.95
N GLN A 32 -1.89 5.32 -8.53
CA GLN A 32 -2.83 5.90 -9.49
C GLN A 32 -2.17 6.94 -10.39
N LYS A 33 -1.29 7.77 -9.83
CA LYS A 33 -0.51 8.72 -10.63
C LYS A 33 0.37 8.00 -11.65
N LEU A 34 1.05 6.93 -11.26
CA LEU A 34 1.88 6.13 -12.15
C LEU A 34 1.08 5.59 -13.33
N LEU A 35 -0.11 5.02 -13.07
CA LEU A 35 -1.01 4.53 -14.12
C LEU A 35 -1.42 5.65 -15.08
N GLN A 36 -1.77 6.83 -14.56
CA GLN A 36 -2.12 7.99 -15.39
C GLN A 36 -0.95 8.44 -16.28
N GLU A 37 0.27 8.46 -15.75
CA GLU A 37 1.44 8.83 -16.55
C GLU A 37 1.76 7.79 -17.64
N GLN A 38 1.56 6.50 -17.37
CA GLN A 38 1.71 5.43 -18.37
C GLN A 38 0.62 5.50 -19.45
N GLU A 39 -0.61 5.82 -19.07
CA GLU A 39 -1.71 6.02 -20.01
C GLU A 39 -1.43 7.18 -20.97
N LYS A 40 -0.91 8.31 -20.48
CA LYS A 40 -0.49 9.44 -21.34
C LYS A 40 0.59 9.04 -22.34
N LEU A 41 1.58 8.25 -21.93
CA LEU A 41 2.60 7.76 -22.85
C LEU A 41 1.98 6.89 -23.95
N THR A 42 1.07 5.99 -23.56
CA THR A 42 0.34 5.14 -24.51
C THR A 42 -0.46 5.98 -25.51
N GLN A 43 -1.11 7.06 -25.06
CA GLN A 43 -1.84 8.00 -25.92
C GLN A 43 -0.90 8.71 -26.90
N LEU A 44 0.29 9.15 -26.46
CA LEU A 44 1.29 9.76 -27.35
C LEU A 44 1.75 8.79 -28.45
N GLU A 45 1.98 7.53 -28.09
CA GLU A 45 2.36 6.47 -29.05
C GLU A 45 1.23 6.17 -30.04
N GLN A 46 -0.03 6.10 -29.56
CA GLN A 46 -1.21 5.93 -30.42
C GLN A 46 -1.35 7.09 -31.40
N TYR A 47 -1.23 8.34 -30.93
CA TYR A 47 -1.27 9.51 -31.82
C TYR A 47 -0.19 9.46 -32.89
N MET A 48 1.02 8.98 -32.58
CA MET A 48 2.09 8.83 -33.57
C MET A 48 1.71 7.81 -34.66
N VAL A 49 1.11 6.68 -34.28
CA VAL A 49 0.68 5.63 -35.22
C VAL A 49 -0.46 6.13 -36.11
N GLU A 50 -1.49 6.73 -35.52
CA GLU A 50 -2.63 7.29 -36.25
C GLU A 50 -2.19 8.35 -37.26
N TYR A 51 -1.29 9.25 -36.85
CA TYR A 51 -0.81 10.32 -37.71
C TYR A 51 0.02 9.81 -38.88
N ARG A 52 0.88 8.80 -38.66
CA ARG A 52 1.63 8.13 -39.73
C ARG A 52 0.70 7.40 -40.72
N SER A 53 -0.31 6.70 -40.20
CA SER A 53 -1.30 5.98 -41.00
C SER A 53 -2.08 6.95 -41.91
N ASN A 54 -2.56 8.06 -41.36
CA ASN A 54 -3.23 9.12 -42.09
C ASN A 54 -2.36 9.70 -43.20
N LEU A 55 -1.05 9.86 -42.97
CA LEU A 55 -0.15 10.32 -44.04
C LEU A 55 -0.08 9.32 -45.19
N THR A 56 0.10 8.04 -44.88
CA THR A 56 0.23 6.97 -45.90
C THR A 56 -1.04 6.75 -46.70
N SER A 57 -2.23 6.88 -46.10
CA SER A 57 -3.51 6.70 -46.80
C SER A 57 -3.82 7.82 -47.80
N HIS A 58 -3.29 9.04 -47.58
CA HIS A 58 -3.47 10.18 -48.50
C HIS A 58 -2.43 10.22 -49.64
N THR A 59 -1.45 9.31 -49.65
CA THR A 59 -0.39 9.28 -50.69
C THR A 59 -0.86 8.78 -52.06
N ALA A 60 -2.10 8.27 -52.20
CA ALA A 60 -2.68 7.88 -53.49
C ALA A 60 -2.95 9.07 -54.43
N THR A 61 -2.92 10.31 -53.92
CA THR A 61 -3.23 11.52 -54.71
C THR A 61 -2.21 12.62 -54.40
N SER A 62 -1.19 12.77 -55.26
CA SER A 62 -0.25 13.90 -55.37
C SER A 62 0.13 14.64 -54.07
N ILE A 63 1.18 14.18 -53.39
CA ILE A 63 1.69 14.76 -52.14
C ILE A 63 2.22 16.18 -52.37
N ARG A 64 1.72 17.18 -51.61
CA ARG A 64 2.32 18.52 -51.56
C ARG A 64 3.52 18.48 -50.60
N GLY A 65 4.73 18.82 -51.06
CA GLY A 65 5.97 18.74 -50.25
C GLY A 65 5.93 19.43 -48.87
N GLY A 66 5.11 20.48 -48.70
CA GLY A 66 4.90 21.13 -47.40
C GLY A 66 4.16 20.28 -46.35
N GLN A 67 3.30 19.33 -46.77
CA GLN A 67 2.61 18.41 -45.84
C GLN A 67 3.59 17.40 -45.21
N VAL A 68 4.63 17.01 -45.94
CA VAL A 68 5.67 16.10 -45.44
C VAL A 68 6.53 16.76 -44.38
N GLN A 69 6.96 18.01 -44.60
CA GLN A 69 7.76 18.75 -43.61
C GLN A 69 7.02 18.98 -42.29
N ASN A 70 5.75 19.41 -42.35
CA ASN A 70 4.93 19.58 -41.14
C ASN A 70 4.76 18.28 -40.36
N THR A 71 4.70 17.15 -41.07
CA THR A 71 4.58 15.81 -40.46
C THR A 71 5.83 15.41 -39.71
N ILE A 72 7.00 15.63 -40.30
CA ILE A 72 8.29 15.34 -39.64
C ILE A 72 8.41 16.16 -38.35
N ALA A 73 8.11 17.46 -38.41
CA ALA A 73 8.17 18.33 -37.24
C ALA A 73 7.21 17.88 -36.11
N PHE A 74 5.99 17.47 -36.45
CA PHE A 74 5.04 16.97 -35.45
C PHE A 74 5.46 15.64 -34.84
N ILE A 75 6.02 14.72 -35.63
CA ILE A 75 6.57 13.45 -35.13
C ILE A 75 7.73 13.70 -34.16
N GLU A 76 8.60 14.66 -34.47
CA GLU A 76 9.68 15.07 -33.57
C GLU A 76 9.13 15.62 -32.25
N GLN A 77 8.11 16.48 -32.29
CA GLN A 77 7.44 16.99 -31.08
C GLN A 77 6.85 15.88 -30.21
N ILE A 78 6.16 14.88 -30.81
CA ILE A 78 5.64 13.74 -30.05
C ILE A 78 6.79 12.94 -29.44
N LYS A 79 7.87 12.72 -30.19
CA LYS A 79 9.03 11.97 -29.68
C LYS A 79 9.66 12.67 -28.46
N ASP A 80 9.82 13.99 -28.53
CA ASP A 80 10.33 14.78 -27.41
C ASP A 80 9.37 14.72 -26.21
N ALA A 81 8.06 14.86 -26.45
CA ALA A 81 7.03 14.73 -25.41
C ALA A 81 7.03 13.33 -24.77
N SER A 82 7.15 12.26 -25.55
CA SER A 82 7.28 10.88 -25.06
C SER A 82 8.54 10.69 -24.21
N GLY A 83 9.66 11.31 -24.61
CA GLY A 83 10.89 11.33 -23.83
C GLY A 83 10.70 11.96 -22.44
N HIS A 84 10.05 13.13 -22.39
CA HIS A 84 9.70 13.80 -21.13
C HIS A 84 8.71 12.98 -20.30
N GLN A 85 7.71 12.38 -20.95
CA GLN A 85 6.72 11.54 -20.28
C GLN A 85 7.35 10.29 -19.65
N GLN A 86 8.33 9.67 -20.32
CA GLN A 86 9.07 8.54 -19.78
C GLN A 86 9.91 8.94 -18.57
N GLN A 87 10.55 10.11 -18.59
CA GLN A 87 11.26 10.65 -17.42
C GLN A 87 10.31 10.87 -16.24
N GLN A 88 9.12 11.40 -16.51
CA GLN A 88 8.09 11.61 -15.51
C GLN A 88 7.58 10.28 -14.92
N ILE A 89 7.35 9.25 -15.75
CA ILE A 89 7.00 7.90 -15.30
C ILE A 89 8.07 7.36 -14.35
N ASN A 90 9.35 7.48 -14.72
CA ASN A 90 10.45 6.99 -13.89
C ASN A 90 10.48 7.70 -12.52
N LEU A 91 10.26 9.01 -12.48
CA LEU A 91 10.18 9.78 -11.23
C LEU A 91 9.01 9.31 -10.37
N VAL A 92 7.81 9.16 -10.95
CA VAL A 92 6.62 8.73 -10.20
C VAL A 92 6.76 7.28 -9.73
N GLN A 93 7.39 6.40 -10.52
CA GLN A 93 7.72 5.04 -10.11
C GLN A 93 8.60 5.03 -8.86
N GLN A 94 9.68 5.83 -8.84
CA GLN A 94 10.55 5.94 -7.67
C GLN A 94 9.79 6.46 -6.43
N GLN A 95 8.85 7.38 -6.62
CA GLN A 95 7.98 7.87 -5.54
C GLN A 95 7.03 6.78 -5.04
N ALA A 96 6.42 6.01 -5.95
CA ALA A 96 5.55 4.89 -5.61
C ALA A 96 6.30 3.81 -4.83
N ASP A 97 7.50 3.46 -5.26
CA ASP A 97 8.37 2.48 -4.57
C ASP A 97 8.77 2.99 -3.18
N GLY A 98 9.08 4.29 -3.06
CA GLY A 98 9.34 4.94 -1.79
C GLY A 98 8.15 4.86 -0.83
N ALA A 99 6.97 5.22 -1.30
CA ALA A 99 5.73 5.15 -0.52
C ALA A 99 5.39 3.71 -0.14
N GLN A 100 5.64 2.74 -1.02
CA GLN A 100 5.45 1.32 -0.74
C GLN A 100 6.34 0.86 0.42
N ARG A 101 7.64 1.22 0.41
CA ARG A 101 8.56 0.87 1.51
C ARG A 101 8.10 1.44 2.85
N VAL A 102 7.60 2.68 2.86
CA VAL A 102 7.04 3.31 4.06
C VAL A 102 5.81 2.55 4.56
N TYR A 103 4.86 2.23 3.67
CA TYR A 103 3.68 1.43 4.00
C TYR A 103 4.05 0.05 4.56
N LEU A 104 4.98 -0.67 3.93
CA LEU A 104 5.40 -1.99 4.41
C LEU A 104 6.04 -1.92 5.80
N THR A 105 6.76 -0.83 6.08
CA THR A 105 7.38 -0.59 7.40
C THR A 105 6.31 -0.35 8.47
N SER A 106 5.31 0.51 8.21
CA SER A 106 4.23 0.76 9.18
C SER A 106 3.34 -0.46 9.38
N ARG A 107 3.02 -1.19 8.31
CA ARG A 107 2.30 -2.48 8.38
C ARG A 107 3.03 -3.51 9.23
N SER A 108 4.33 -3.69 9.02
CA SER A 108 5.14 -4.62 9.82
C SER A 108 5.12 -4.26 11.31
N LYS A 109 5.21 -2.96 11.62
CA LYS A 109 5.12 -2.47 13.01
C LYS A 109 3.76 -2.75 13.64
N ALA A 110 2.66 -2.47 12.94
CA ALA A 110 1.30 -2.74 13.41
C ALA A 110 1.11 -4.25 13.66
N GLN A 111 1.55 -5.09 12.72
CA GLN A 111 1.49 -6.54 12.86
C GLN A 111 2.29 -7.06 14.06
N ALA A 112 3.51 -6.57 14.27
CA ALA A 112 4.34 -6.96 15.41
C ALA A 112 3.69 -6.58 16.75
N LEU A 113 3.06 -5.40 16.84
CA LEU A 113 2.32 -4.96 18.03
C LEU A 113 1.10 -5.84 18.30
N ARG A 114 0.34 -6.19 17.25
CA ARG A 114 -0.82 -7.08 17.37
C ARG A 114 -0.41 -8.45 17.93
N GLN A 115 0.62 -9.07 17.34
CA GLN A 115 1.15 -10.35 17.82
C GLN A 115 1.66 -10.28 19.27
N LEU A 116 2.31 -9.18 19.65
CA LEU A 116 2.77 -8.97 21.02
C LEU A 116 1.59 -8.87 22.01
N ILE A 117 0.55 -8.12 21.65
CA ILE A 117 -0.66 -7.96 22.48
C ILE A 117 -1.36 -9.31 22.64
N ASP A 118 -1.55 -10.07 21.56
CA ASP A 118 -2.17 -11.40 21.59
C ASP A 118 -1.42 -12.35 22.51
N LYS A 119 -0.08 -12.38 22.40
CA LYS A 119 0.78 -13.18 23.28
C LYS A 119 0.63 -12.78 24.75
N LEU A 120 0.59 -11.48 25.04
CA LEU A 120 0.42 -10.98 26.41
C LEU A 120 -0.98 -11.31 26.97
N ASN A 121 -2.03 -11.21 26.16
CA ASN A 121 -3.39 -11.57 26.53
C ASN A 121 -3.50 -13.06 26.86
N SER A 122 -2.92 -13.92 26.02
CA SER A 122 -2.85 -15.37 26.28
C SER A 122 -2.15 -15.68 27.61
N GLN A 123 -1.01 -15.03 27.88
CA GLN A 123 -0.30 -15.20 29.15
C GLN A 123 -1.13 -14.75 30.36
N LEU A 124 -1.91 -13.67 30.22
CA LEU A 124 -2.79 -13.21 31.28
C LEU A 124 -3.96 -14.16 31.54
N SER A 125 -4.53 -14.76 30.49
CA SER A 125 -5.60 -15.78 30.62
C SER A 125 -5.11 -16.99 31.40
N VAL A 126 -3.94 -17.52 31.02
CA VAL A 126 -3.35 -18.69 31.70
C VAL A 126 -3.07 -18.41 33.18
N VAL A 127 -2.65 -17.19 33.54
CA VAL A 127 -2.42 -16.81 34.95
C VAL A 127 -3.75 -16.69 35.70
N ALA A 128 -4.79 -16.12 35.08
CA ALA A 128 -6.11 -16.00 35.68
C ALA A 128 -6.75 -17.38 35.91
N GLU A 129 -6.72 -18.26 34.90
CA GLU A 129 -7.23 -19.63 34.99
C GLU A 129 -6.57 -20.42 36.13
N LYS A 130 -5.24 -20.29 36.31
CA LYS A 130 -4.53 -20.92 37.43
C LYS A 130 -4.94 -20.36 38.80
N GLN A 131 -5.23 -19.06 38.88
CA GLN A 131 -5.71 -18.44 40.12
C GLN A 131 -7.13 -18.92 40.46
N ASP A 132 -8.01 -18.97 39.46
CA ASP A 132 -9.39 -19.42 39.61
C ASP A 132 -9.43 -20.90 40.01
N GLN A 133 -8.64 -21.75 39.35
CA GLN A 133 -8.52 -23.17 39.71
C GLN A 133 -8.08 -23.34 41.17
N LYS A 134 -7.04 -22.61 41.60
CA LYS A 134 -6.55 -22.66 42.98
C LYS A 134 -7.64 -22.25 43.99
N LEU A 135 -8.43 -21.21 43.70
CA LEU A 135 -9.53 -20.76 44.56
C LEU A 135 -10.63 -21.81 44.66
N MET A 136 -10.97 -22.48 43.55
CA MET A 136 -11.95 -23.57 43.53
C MET A 136 -11.47 -24.77 44.35
N ASP A 137 -10.21 -25.17 44.21
CA ASP A 137 -9.61 -26.26 44.97
C ASP A 137 -9.60 -25.96 46.48
N GLU A 138 -9.24 -24.73 46.87
CA GLU A 138 -9.28 -24.28 48.27
C GLU A 138 -10.70 -24.30 48.85
N PHE A 139 -11.70 -23.87 48.07
CA PHE A 139 -13.11 -23.92 48.48
C PHE A 139 -13.58 -25.37 48.64
N ALA A 140 -13.31 -26.24 47.68
CA ALA A 140 -13.66 -27.66 47.73
C ALA A 140 -13.03 -28.35 48.94
N ALA A 141 -11.75 -28.08 49.24
CA ALA A 141 -11.06 -28.62 50.39
C ALA A 141 -11.68 -28.15 51.72
N ARG A 142 -12.04 -26.87 51.85
CA ARG A 142 -12.73 -26.33 53.03
C ARG A 142 -14.12 -26.96 53.21
N SER A 143 -14.91 -27.06 52.15
CA SER A 143 -16.24 -27.67 52.19
C SER A 143 -16.20 -29.17 52.50
N ALA A 144 -15.18 -29.89 52.05
CA ALA A 144 -14.97 -31.29 52.43
C ALA A 144 -14.62 -31.41 53.92
N ARG A 145 -13.74 -30.55 54.43
CA ARG A 145 -13.37 -30.52 55.85
C ARG A 145 -14.57 -30.25 56.76
N ASN A 146 -15.45 -29.31 56.38
CA ASN A 146 -16.63 -28.97 57.19
C ASN A 146 -17.75 -30.03 57.16
N ARG A 147 -17.73 -30.99 56.21
CA ARG A 147 -18.71 -32.09 56.14
C ARG A 147 -18.33 -33.33 56.97
N ASN A 148 -17.08 -33.41 57.42
CA ASN A 148 -16.56 -34.53 58.21
C ASN A 148 -16.58 -34.25 59.73
N PHE A 149 -17.30 -33.22 60.16
CA PHE A 149 -17.63 -32.90 61.55
C PHE A 149 -19.15 -32.86 61.70
#